data_AF-A0A662S5F3-F1
#
_entry.id   AF-A0A662S5F3-F1
#
_cell.length_a   1.000
_cell.length_b   1.000
_cell.length_c   1.000
_cell.angle_alpha   90.00
_cell.angle_beta   90.00
_cell.angle_gamma   90.00
#
_symmetry.space_group_name_H-M   'P 1'
#
loop_
_entity.id
_entity.type
_entity.pdbx_description
1 polymer ?
#
loop_
_entity_poly.entity_id
_entity_poly.type
_entity_poly.pdbx_seq_one_letter_code
_entity_poly.pdbx_strand_id
1 'polypeptide(L)'
;MDDEEIIEKLKESCEEEGGTFEKRGFGNYIAMICHLEDGNLPRLINTSSRILRNFKGGKMGKWLKYSIRNTHGNTSSLVFFSIRNRVKVKATFTKEREVDLPLYLIKDPDEWSERLTDLSLKSESSFKEPPFICSSYIEFGHDNVSEKGDSLKVSSVVHCITFTNRRDLIKTARELERIFSMSEEKADELLDDIEPKIRETFDKIEKFEKKPEYKKVGRKSVLIM
;
A
#
# COMPACT_ATOMS: atom_id res chain seq x y z
N MET A 1 13.03 15.89 -26.13
CA MET A 1 11.76 16.10 -25.46
C MET A 1 11.97 17.16 -24.41
N ASP A 2 11.31 18.30 -24.59
CA ASP A 2 11.15 19.28 -23.54
C ASP A 2 10.10 18.80 -22.52
N ASP A 3 9.85 19.61 -21.50
CA ASP A 3 8.98 19.25 -20.38
C ASP A 3 7.52 19.12 -20.82
N GLU A 4 7.06 19.97 -21.74
CA GLU A 4 5.68 19.99 -22.23
C GLU A 4 5.38 18.76 -23.11
N GLU A 5 6.29 18.40 -24.02
CA GLU A 5 6.15 17.22 -24.86
C GLU A 5 6.18 15.92 -24.04
N ILE A 6 6.94 15.86 -22.93
CA ILE A 6 6.92 14.71 -22.01
C ILE A 6 5.56 14.62 -21.31
N ILE A 7 5.05 15.73 -20.80
CA ILE A 7 3.77 15.77 -20.06
C ILE A 7 2.63 15.33 -20.97
N GLU A 8 2.55 15.86 -22.19
CA GLU A 8 1.46 15.54 -23.10
C GLU A 8 1.47 14.05 -23.47
N LYS A 9 2.63 13.48 -23.79
CA LYS A 9 2.73 12.04 -24.09
C LYS A 9 2.38 11.14 -22.90
N LEU A 10 2.72 11.55 -21.68
CA LEU A 10 2.34 10.80 -20.48
C LEU A 10 0.84 10.89 -20.19
N LYS A 11 0.22 12.03 -20.51
CA LYS A 11 -1.23 12.22 -20.43
C LYS A 11 -1.95 11.35 -21.48
N GLU A 12 -1.57 11.46 -22.75
CA GLU A 12 -2.12 10.64 -23.84
C GLU A 12 -2.02 9.15 -23.50
N SER A 13 -0.84 8.68 -23.07
CA SER A 13 -0.66 7.28 -22.68
C SER A 13 -1.51 6.86 -21.48
N CYS A 14 -1.81 7.75 -20.54
CA CYS A 14 -2.68 7.46 -19.40
C CYS A 14 -4.14 7.32 -19.86
N GLU A 15 -4.61 8.27 -20.68
CA GLU A 15 -5.98 8.32 -21.18
C GLU A 15 -6.27 7.17 -22.15
N GLU A 16 -5.29 6.74 -22.96
CA GLU A 16 -5.40 5.56 -23.84
C GLU A 16 -5.65 4.26 -23.07
N GLU A 17 -5.18 4.16 -21.82
CA GLU A 17 -5.39 3.01 -20.94
C GLU A 17 -6.64 3.18 -20.05
N GLY A 18 -7.50 4.16 -20.35
CA GLY A 18 -8.73 4.46 -19.61
C GLY A 18 -8.52 5.24 -18.33
N GLY A 19 -7.33 5.80 -18.11
CA GLY A 19 -6.98 6.51 -16.88
C GLY A 19 -7.35 7.98 -16.88
N THR A 20 -7.43 8.56 -15.68
CA THR A 20 -7.51 10.02 -15.48
C THR A 20 -6.15 10.58 -15.11
N PHE A 21 -5.78 11.71 -15.72
CA PHE A 21 -4.48 12.34 -15.54
C PHE A 21 -4.59 13.65 -14.75
N GLU A 22 -3.74 13.81 -13.75
CA GLU A 22 -3.61 15.01 -12.95
C GLU A 22 -2.18 15.57 -13.03
N LYS A 23 -2.07 16.89 -13.16
CA LYS A 23 -0.79 17.63 -13.12
C LYS A 23 -0.81 18.68 -12.00
N ARG A 24 0.22 18.66 -11.16
CA ARG A 24 0.46 19.67 -10.12
C ARG A 24 1.85 20.26 -10.22
N GLY A 25 1.94 21.58 -10.33
CA GLY A 25 3.19 22.33 -10.31
C GLY A 25 3.60 22.68 -8.89
N PHE A 26 4.80 22.28 -8.49
CA PHE A 26 5.44 22.72 -7.25
C PHE A 26 6.68 23.56 -7.57
N GLY A 27 7.15 24.35 -6.60
CA GLY A 27 8.25 25.29 -6.81
C GLY A 27 9.47 24.62 -7.45
N ASN A 28 9.84 23.43 -6.98
CA ASN A 28 11.01 22.68 -7.46
C ASN A 28 10.69 21.47 -8.34
N TYR A 29 9.48 20.90 -8.33
CA TYR A 29 9.12 19.75 -9.19
C TYR A 29 7.76 19.89 -9.86
N ILE A 30 7.55 19.10 -10.91
CA ILE A 30 6.24 18.86 -11.49
C ILE A 30 5.82 17.45 -11.09
N ALA A 31 4.64 17.33 -10.47
CA ALA A 31 4.00 16.05 -10.20
C ALA A 31 2.94 15.77 -11.25
N MET A 32 2.95 14.55 -11.74
CA MET A 32 1.99 14.00 -12.68
C MET A 32 1.47 12.70 -12.08
N ILE A 33 0.17 12.50 -12.08
CA ILE A 33 -0.50 11.34 -11.49
C ILE A 33 -1.46 10.78 -12.52
N CYS A 34 -1.33 9.49 -12.82
CA CYS A 34 -2.29 8.75 -13.63
C CYS A 34 -3.07 7.80 -12.70
N HIS A 35 -4.39 7.87 -12.73
CA HIS A 35 -5.29 6.98 -12.00
C HIS A 35 -5.94 6.02 -12.98
N LEU A 36 -5.82 4.72 -12.73
CA LEU A 36 -6.44 3.65 -13.51
C LEU A 36 -7.43 2.88 -12.63
N GLU A 37 -8.61 2.64 -13.17
CA GLU A 37 -9.55 1.61 -12.69
C GLU A 37 -9.49 0.49 -13.75
N ASP A 38 -8.84 -0.63 -13.40
CA ASP A 38 -8.72 -1.82 -14.27
C ASP A 38 -7.90 -1.68 -15.57
N GLY A 39 -7.09 -0.64 -15.71
CA GLY A 39 -6.21 -0.44 -16.88
C GLY A 39 -5.01 -1.39 -16.92
N ASN A 40 -4.37 -1.54 -18.10
CA ASN A 40 -3.19 -2.40 -18.27
C ASN A 40 -1.93 -1.75 -17.68
N LEU A 41 -1.72 -1.97 -16.38
CA LEU A 41 -0.59 -1.42 -15.63
C LEU A 41 0.78 -1.76 -16.24
N PRO A 42 1.11 -3.03 -16.60
CA PRO A 42 2.38 -3.36 -17.25
C PRO A 42 2.63 -2.58 -18.55
N ARG A 43 1.60 -2.45 -19.39
CA ARG A 43 1.70 -1.69 -20.64
C ARG A 43 1.95 -0.21 -20.37
N LEU A 44 1.20 0.40 -19.47
CA LEU A 44 1.36 1.82 -19.11
C LEU A 44 2.76 2.09 -18.53
N ILE A 45 3.26 1.23 -17.65
CA ILE A 45 4.61 1.32 -17.08
C ILE A 45 5.67 1.31 -18.19
N ASN A 46 5.56 0.40 -19.15
CA ASN A 46 6.51 0.27 -20.25
C ASN A 46 6.48 1.50 -21.18
N THR A 47 5.29 1.95 -21.58
CA THR A 47 5.11 3.15 -22.41
C THR A 47 5.64 4.39 -21.69
N SER A 48 5.24 4.59 -20.44
CA SER A 48 5.70 5.71 -19.60
C SER A 48 7.21 5.71 -19.42
N SER A 49 7.81 4.54 -19.19
CA SER A 49 9.27 4.41 -19.05
C SER A 49 10.02 4.77 -20.33
N ARG A 50 9.46 4.49 -21.51
CA ARG A 50 10.02 4.92 -22.81
C ARG A 50 9.94 6.43 -22.98
N ILE A 51 8.82 7.05 -22.61
CA ILE A 51 8.64 8.50 -22.65
C ILE A 51 9.64 9.17 -21.70
N LEU A 52 9.63 8.74 -20.43
CA LEU A 52 10.48 9.28 -19.35
C LEU A 52 11.98 9.10 -19.61
N ARG A 53 12.40 8.04 -20.32
CA ARG A 53 13.80 7.85 -20.74
C ARG A 53 14.32 9.02 -21.59
N ASN A 54 13.44 9.67 -22.35
CA ASN A 54 13.77 10.78 -23.24
C ASN A 54 13.73 12.15 -22.56
N PHE A 55 13.31 12.21 -21.29
CA PHE A 55 13.37 13.43 -20.51
C PHE A 55 14.83 13.86 -20.36
N LYS A 56 15.19 15.04 -20.88
CA LYS A 56 16.56 15.55 -20.81
C LYS A 56 16.85 16.44 -19.60
N GLY A 57 15.83 16.78 -18.80
CA GLY A 57 15.93 17.83 -17.79
C GLY A 57 15.54 19.16 -18.43
N GLY A 58 14.52 19.81 -17.89
CA GLY A 58 13.96 21.02 -18.47
C GLY A 58 14.90 22.23 -18.40
N LYS A 59 14.68 23.18 -19.32
CA LYS A 59 15.26 24.54 -19.25
C LYS A 59 15.00 25.24 -17.90
N MET A 60 13.98 24.79 -17.14
CA MET A 60 13.58 25.34 -15.84
C MET A 60 14.32 24.76 -14.62
N GLY A 61 15.21 23.77 -14.78
CA GLY A 61 15.92 23.15 -13.65
C GLY A 61 15.04 22.36 -12.67
N LYS A 62 13.76 22.15 -12.99
CA LYS A 62 12.81 21.36 -12.19
C LYS A 62 12.99 19.86 -12.43
N TRP A 63 12.75 19.06 -11.40
CA TRP A 63 12.73 17.59 -11.49
C TRP A 63 11.31 17.09 -11.71
N LEU A 64 11.17 15.89 -12.27
CA LEU A 64 9.88 15.28 -12.56
C LEU A 64 9.52 14.19 -11.55
N LYS A 65 8.23 14.11 -11.23
CA LYS A 65 7.60 12.98 -10.53
C LYS A 65 6.40 12.52 -11.34
N TYR A 66 6.38 11.23 -11.69
CA TYR A 66 5.24 10.59 -12.33
C TYR A 66 4.79 9.41 -11.48
N SER A 67 3.49 9.34 -11.18
CA SER A 67 2.90 8.27 -10.38
C SER A 67 1.78 7.62 -11.16
N ILE A 68 1.72 6.29 -11.17
CA ILE A 68 0.63 5.50 -11.73
C ILE A 68 -0.03 4.79 -10.56
N ARG A 69 -1.29 5.12 -10.27
CA ARG A 69 -2.12 4.43 -9.30
C ARG A 69 -3.11 3.57 -10.08
N ASN A 70 -3.09 2.26 -9.84
CA ASN A 70 -4.03 1.32 -10.40
C ASN A 70 -4.80 0.66 -9.24
N THR A 71 -6.12 0.68 -9.31
CA THR A 71 -7.01 0.06 -8.33
C THR A 71 -7.89 -0.96 -9.03
N HIS A 72 -7.90 -2.19 -8.52
CA HIS A 72 -8.72 -3.28 -9.01
C HIS A 72 -9.27 -4.10 -7.84
N GLY A 73 -10.58 -4.01 -7.61
CA GLY A 73 -11.22 -4.66 -6.46
C GLY A 73 -10.58 -4.23 -5.13
N ASN A 74 -10.09 -5.21 -4.37
CA ASN A 74 -9.40 -5.01 -3.08
C ASN A 74 -7.88 -4.84 -3.22
N THR A 75 -7.37 -4.68 -4.44
CA THR A 75 -5.94 -4.47 -4.69
C THR A 75 -5.68 -3.05 -5.19
N SER A 76 -4.57 -2.48 -4.74
CA SER A 76 -4.05 -1.21 -5.23
C SER A 76 -2.56 -1.32 -5.51
N SER A 77 -2.15 -0.88 -6.69
CA SER A 77 -0.76 -0.79 -7.11
C SER A 77 -0.38 0.67 -7.38
N LEU A 78 0.75 1.10 -6.83
CA LEU A 78 1.32 2.43 -7.05
C LEU A 78 2.74 2.31 -7.58
N VAL A 79 2.97 2.73 -8.82
CA VAL A 79 4.32 2.94 -9.36
C VAL A 79 4.66 4.42 -9.32
N PHE A 80 5.88 4.71 -8.89
CA PHE A 80 6.39 6.07 -8.81
C PHE A 80 7.76 6.16 -9.49
N PHE A 81 7.89 7.09 -10.42
CA PHE A 81 9.13 7.49 -11.07
C PHE A 81 9.49 8.92 -10.66
N SER A 82 10.69 9.12 -10.11
CA SER A 82 11.22 10.47 -9.88
C SER A 82 12.57 10.65 -10.56
N ILE A 83 12.65 11.69 -11.40
CA ILE A 83 13.79 11.92 -12.29
C ILE A 83 14.39 13.29 -12.00
N ARG A 84 15.60 13.28 -11.42
CA ARG A 84 16.46 14.46 -11.24
C ARG A 84 17.81 14.25 -11.92
N ASN A 85 18.63 13.38 -11.33
CA ASN A 85 19.94 12.96 -11.87
C ASN A 85 19.96 11.44 -12.11
N ARG A 86 19.58 10.68 -11.08
CA ARG A 86 19.18 9.28 -11.17
C ARG A 86 17.66 9.19 -11.17
N VAL A 87 17.15 8.04 -11.59
CA VAL A 87 15.73 7.72 -11.51
C VAL A 87 15.50 6.89 -10.26
N LYS A 88 14.65 7.39 -9.37
CA LYS A 88 14.10 6.60 -8.27
C LYS A 88 12.84 5.93 -8.79
N VAL A 89 12.78 4.61 -8.71
CA VAL A 89 11.58 3.82 -9.01
C VAL A 89 11.09 3.22 -7.69
N LYS A 90 9.82 3.44 -7.38
CA LYS A 90 9.14 2.74 -6.29
C LYS A 90 7.93 2.01 -6.85
N ALA A 91 7.69 0.81 -6.36
CA ALA A 91 6.45 0.08 -6.55
C ALA A 91 5.89 -0.23 -5.17
N THR A 92 4.60 0.05 -4.98
CA THR A 92 3.87 -0.34 -3.78
C THR A 92 2.69 -1.15 -4.23
N PHE A 93 2.50 -2.31 -3.61
CA PHE A 93 1.33 -3.16 -3.80
C PHE A 93 0.63 -3.26 -2.46
N THR A 94 -0.68 -3.07 -2.49
CA THR A 94 -1.55 -3.13 -1.31
C THR A 94 -2.69 -4.08 -1.63
N LYS A 95 -2.94 -5.06 -0.77
CA LYS A 95 -4.09 -5.95 -0.85
C LYS A 95 -4.86 -5.87 0.46
N GLU A 96 -6.13 -5.52 0.36
CA GLU A 96 -7.01 -5.36 1.49
C GLU A 96 -7.88 -6.61 1.66
N ARG A 97 -8.10 -7.01 2.91
CA ARG A 97 -9.02 -8.07 3.28
C ARG A 97 -9.84 -7.60 4.47
N GLU A 98 -11.15 -7.80 4.39
CA GLU A 98 -12.03 -7.59 5.54
C GLU A 98 -11.91 -8.81 6.45
N VAL A 99 -11.72 -8.55 7.75
CA VAL A 99 -11.76 -9.58 8.77
C VAL A 99 -13.01 -9.32 9.61
N ASP A 100 -13.96 -10.25 9.51
CA ASP A 100 -15.16 -10.25 10.35
C ASP A 100 -14.73 -10.44 11.81
N LEU A 101 -14.76 -9.32 12.55
CA LEU A 101 -14.50 -9.29 13.98
C LEU A 101 -15.69 -8.61 14.65
N PRO A 102 -16.24 -9.18 15.73
CA PRO A 102 -17.24 -8.50 16.52
C PRO A 102 -16.61 -7.29 17.26
N LEU A 103 -16.51 -6.13 16.59
CA LEU A 103 -15.83 -4.94 17.14
C LEU A 103 -16.57 -4.35 18.34
N TYR A 104 -17.77 -4.82 18.68
CA TYR A 104 -18.45 -4.49 19.95
C TYR A 104 -17.66 -4.89 21.20
N LEU A 105 -16.64 -5.75 21.09
CA LEU A 105 -15.70 -6.06 22.18
C LEU A 105 -14.54 -5.05 22.30
N ILE A 106 -14.42 -4.09 21.38
CA ILE A 106 -13.42 -3.02 21.43
C ILE A 106 -13.97 -1.91 22.33
N LYS A 107 -13.83 -2.09 23.66
CA LYS A 107 -14.24 -1.06 24.64
C LYS A 107 -13.30 0.14 24.67
N ASP A 108 -12.02 -0.07 24.34
CA ASP A 108 -11.00 0.97 24.26
C ASP A 108 -10.27 0.90 22.89
N PRO A 109 -10.52 1.86 21.99
CA PRO A 109 -9.85 1.94 20.69
C PRO A 109 -8.33 2.16 20.79
N ASP A 110 -7.83 2.79 21.85
CA ASP A 110 -6.41 3.12 21.99
C ASP A 110 -5.58 1.89 22.38
N GLU A 111 -6.08 1.06 23.31
CA GLU A 111 -5.46 -0.23 23.66
C GLU A 111 -5.43 -1.18 22.44
N TRP A 112 -6.47 -1.12 21.61
CA TRP A 112 -6.52 -1.88 20.37
C TRP A 112 -5.56 -1.34 19.30
N SER A 113 -5.45 -0.02 19.17
CA SER A 113 -4.49 0.61 18.27
C SER A 113 -3.05 0.20 18.61
N GLU A 114 -2.69 0.16 19.90
CA GLU A 114 -1.37 -0.28 20.36
C GLU A 114 -1.11 -1.76 20.04
N ARG A 115 -2.09 -2.65 20.29
CA ARG A 115 -1.97 -4.09 19.99
C ARG A 115 -1.90 -4.39 18.49
N LEU A 116 -2.66 -3.66 17.67
CA LEU A 116 -2.60 -3.75 16.21
C LEU A 116 -1.27 -3.20 15.67
N THR A 117 -0.75 -2.14 16.28
CA THR A 117 0.59 -1.61 15.97
C THR A 117 1.66 -2.65 16.28
N ASP A 118 1.58 -3.36 17.40
CA ASP A 118 2.50 -4.45 17.74
C ASP A 118 2.46 -5.61 16.73
N LEU A 119 1.26 -5.99 16.27
CA LEU A 119 1.09 -7.02 15.25
C LEU A 119 1.65 -6.55 13.89
N SER A 120 1.41 -5.29 13.53
CA SER A 120 1.97 -4.65 12.34
C SER A 120 3.50 -4.69 12.37
N LEU A 121 4.12 -4.21 13.44
CA LEU A 121 5.57 -4.21 13.62
C LEU A 121 6.18 -5.63 13.56
N LYS A 122 5.50 -6.64 14.10
CA LYS A 122 5.96 -8.04 14.05
C LYS A 122 5.85 -8.67 12.65
N SER A 123 5.00 -8.11 11.79
CA SER A 123 4.86 -8.55 10.40
C SER A 123 5.85 -7.88 9.43
N GLU A 124 6.58 -6.85 9.90
CA GLU A 124 7.59 -6.20 9.09
C GLU A 124 8.70 -7.18 8.68
N SER A 125 8.89 -7.32 7.37
CA SER A 125 9.97 -8.13 6.81
C SER A 125 10.65 -7.39 5.68
N SER A 126 11.97 -7.54 5.55
CA SER A 126 12.74 -6.99 4.45
C SER A 126 13.37 -8.11 3.63
N PHE A 127 13.29 -8.02 2.30
CA PHE A 127 13.86 -8.99 1.39
C PHE A 127 14.46 -8.30 0.16
N LYS A 128 15.44 -8.95 -0.47
CA LYS A 128 16.19 -8.40 -1.59
C LYS A 128 15.80 -9.09 -2.88
N GLU A 129 15.32 -8.30 -3.83
CA GLU A 129 14.92 -8.74 -5.15
C GLU A 129 15.66 -7.91 -6.19
N PRO A 130 16.95 -8.20 -6.44
CA PRO A 130 17.79 -7.33 -7.26
C PRO A 130 17.11 -6.97 -8.60
N PRO A 131 17.03 -5.67 -8.96
CA PRO A 131 17.70 -4.52 -8.34
C PRO A 131 16.90 -3.81 -7.23
N PHE A 132 15.75 -4.34 -6.82
CA PHE A 132 14.89 -3.78 -5.78
C PHE A 132 15.28 -4.24 -4.38
N ILE A 133 15.09 -3.33 -3.44
CA ILE A 133 15.02 -3.63 -2.01
C ILE A 133 13.54 -3.56 -1.66
N CYS A 134 13.01 -4.62 -1.09
CA CYS A 134 11.59 -4.73 -0.75
C CYS A 134 11.40 -4.85 0.76
N SER A 135 10.33 -4.25 1.25
CA SER A 135 9.82 -4.42 2.60
C SER A 135 8.34 -4.75 2.53
N SER A 136 7.85 -5.54 3.47
CA SER A 136 6.45 -5.89 3.56
C SER A 136 5.97 -5.76 4.99
N TYR A 137 4.71 -5.36 5.18
CA TYR A 137 4.12 -5.16 6.50
C TYR A 137 2.59 -5.15 6.41
N ILE A 138 1.92 -5.35 7.54
CA ILE A 138 0.46 -5.24 7.65
C ILE A 138 0.09 -3.84 8.17
N GLU A 139 -0.87 -3.19 7.52
CA GLU A 139 -1.57 -2.01 8.01
C GLU A 139 -2.99 -2.38 8.45
N PHE A 140 -3.48 -1.71 9.49
CA PHE A 140 -4.84 -1.90 9.99
C PHE A 140 -5.64 -0.62 9.80
N GLY A 141 -6.85 -0.75 9.25
CA GLY A 141 -7.78 0.35 9.04
C GLY A 141 -9.15 0.04 9.65
N HIS A 142 -9.82 1.09 10.12
CA HIS A 142 -11.22 1.01 10.55
C HIS A 142 -12.10 1.66 9.49
N ASP A 143 -13.22 1.02 9.15
CA ASP A 143 -14.26 1.69 8.39
C ASP A 143 -15.14 2.48 9.37
N ASN A 144 -14.90 3.78 9.46
CA ASN A 144 -15.64 4.67 10.37
C ASN A 144 -17.09 4.93 9.92
N VAL A 145 -17.54 4.28 8.83
CA VAL A 145 -18.80 4.61 8.13
C VAL A 145 -19.96 3.67 8.51
N SER A 146 -19.70 2.46 9.03
CA SER A 146 -20.80 1.60 9.48
C SER A 146 -21.24 2.02 10.89
N GLU A 147 -22.47 2.53 11.03
CA GLU A 147 -23.16 2.71 12.33
C GLU A 147 -23.29 1.40 13.15
N LYS A 148 -22.85 0.27 12.58
CA LYS A 148 -22.57 -1.00 13.21
C LYS A 148 -21.12 -1.38 12.94
N GLY A 149 -20.16 -0.83 13.69
CA GLY A 149 -18.74 -1.13 13.51
C GLY A 149 -18.49 -2.64 13.57
N ASP A 150 -18.48 -3.32 12.42
CA ASP A 150 -18.57 -4.79 12.38
C ASP A 150 -17.38 -5.45 11.65
N SER A 151 -16.48 -4.69 11.01
CA SER A 151 -15.31 -5.28 10.32
C SER A 151 -14.03 -4.46 10.44
N LEU A 152 -12.93 -5.15 10.72
CA LEU A 152 -11.57 -4.61 10.69
C LEU A 152 -11.02 -4.79 9.27
N LYS A 153 -10.51 -3.72 8.66
CA LYS A 153 -9.77 -3.84 7.39
C LYS A 153 -8.31 -4.10 7.68
N VAL A 154 -7.80 -5.17 7.08
CA VAL A 154 -6.40 -5.57 7.18
C VAL A 154 -5.81 -5.44 5.79
N SER A 155 -4.76 -4.63 5.67
CA SER A 155 -4.11 -4.35 4.40
C SER A 155 -2.68 -4.87 4.45
N SER A 156 -2.34 -5.77 3.55
CA SER A 156 -0.95 -6.19 3.36
C SER A 156 -0.28 -5.27 2.35
N VAL A 157 0.84 -4.69 2.75
CA VAL A 157 1.59 -3.71 1.96
C VAL A 157 2.96 -4.26 1.63
N VAL A 158 3.31 -4.30 0.35
CA VAL A 158 4.65 -4.63 -0.15
C VAL A 158 5.21 -3.41 -0.86
N HIS A 159 6.33 -2.88 -0.36
CA HIS A 159 7.02 -1.71 -0.90
C HIS A 159 8.39 -2.08 -1.45
N CYS A 160 8.60 -1.90 -2.74
CA CYS A 160 9.87 -2.13 -3.42
C CYS A 160 10.45 -0.82 -3.96
N ILE A 161 11.76 -0.62 -3.76
CA ILE A 161 12.47 0.58 -4.20
C ILE A 161 13.77 0.21 -4.91
N THR A 162 14.08 0.93 -6.00
CA THR A 162 15.39 0.88 -6.65
C THR A 162 15.82 2.26 -7.17
N PHE A 163 17.11 2.39 -7.44
CA PHE A 163 17.71 3.55 -8.08
C PHE A 163 18.39 3.10 -9.37
N THR A 164 17.98 3.69 -10.48
CA THR A 164 18.44 3.30 -11.81
C THR A 164 18.84 4.52 -12.65
N ASN A 165 19.48 4.30 -13.79
CA ASN A 165 19.72 5.36 -14.77
C ASN A 165 18.54 5.46 -15.74
N ARG A 166 18.36 6.63 -16.36
CA ARG A 166 17.32 6.84 -17.40
C ARG A 166 17.40 5.81 -18.53
N ARG A 167 18.62 5.43 -18.95
CA ARG A 167 18.85 4.45 -20.03
C ARG A 167 18.32 3.05 -19.68
N ASP A 168 18.30 2.71 -18.40
CA ASP A 168 17.95 1.39 -17.88
C ASP A 168 16.46 1.31 -17.48
N LEU A 169 15.69 2.39 -17.62
CA LEU A 169 14.27 2.43 -17.24
C LEU A 169 13.43 1.34 -17.90
N ILE A 170 13.69 1.02 -19.17
CA ILE A 170 12.96 -0.04 -19.87
C ILE A 170 13.27 -1.42 -19.26
N LYS A 171 14.52 -1.64 -18.82
CA LYS A 171 14.89 -2.88 -18.12
C LYS A 171 14.20 -2.93 -16.77
N THR A 172 14.25 -1.84 -15.99
CA THR A 172 13.56 -1.74 -14.69
C THR A 172 12.05 -1.92 -14.84
N ALA A 173 11.42 -1.40 -15.90
CA ALA A 173 10.00 -1.55 -16.19
C ALA A 173 9.59 -3.02 -16.41
N ARG A 174 10.44 -3.83 -17.05
CA ARG A 174 10.19 -5.26 -17.22
C ARG A 174 10.29 -6.03 -15.91
N GLU A 175 11.23 -5.64 -15.05
CA GLU A 175 11.34 -6.24 -13.71
C GLU A 175 10.12 -5.89 -12.83
N LEU A 176 9.46 -4.74 -13.04
CA LEU A 176 8.29 -4.35 -12.25
C LEU A 176 7.13 -5.35 -12.37
N GLU A 177 6.94 -5.97 -13.53
CA GLU A 177 5.90 -6.99 -13.71
C GLU A 177 6.15 -8.20 -12.80
N ARG A 178 7.39 -8.71 -12.78
CA ARG A 178 7.81 -9.77 -11.85
C ARG A 178 7.64 -9.34 -10.39
N ILE A 179 7.98 -8.10 -10.07
CA ILE A 179 7.81 -7.53 -8.71
C ILE A 179 6.33 -7.51 -8.33
N PHE A 180 5.42 -7.16 -9.23
CA PHE A 180 3.98 -7.15 -8.93
C PHE A 180 3.44 -8.55 -8.65
N SER A 181 3.73 -9.53 -9.49
CA SER A 181 3.30 -10.92 -9.27
C SER A 181 3.80 -11.47 -7.93
N MET A 182 5.08 -11.26 -7.63
CA MET A 182 5.66 -11.67 -6.35
C MET A 182 5.08 -10.89 -5.16
N SER A 183 4.77 -9.60 -5.34
CA SER A 183 4.17 -8.79 -4.27
C SER A 183 2.76 -9.26 -3.95
N GLU A 184 2.01 -9.74 -4.95
CA GLU A 184 0.69 -10.34 -4.74
C GLU A 184 0.79 -11.63 -3.92
N GLU A 185 1.67 -12.56 -4.30
CA GLU A 185 1.92 -13.79 -3.55
C GLU A 185 2.36 -13.48 -2.10
N LYS A 186 3.30 -12.55 -1.93
CA LYS A 186 3.78 -12.14 -0.60
C LYS A 186 2.69 -11.47 0.23
N ALA A 187 1.80 -10.70 -0.41
CA ALA A 187 0.71 -10.05 0.26
C ALA A 187 -0.30 -11.08 0.80
N ASP A 188 -0.62 -12.10 0.01
CA ASP A 188 -1.48 -13.22 0.43
C ASP A 188 -0.87 -14.02 1.58
N GLU A 189 0.42 -14.37 1.51
CA GLU A 189 1.11 -15.05 2.62
C GLU A 189 1.00 -14.28 3.95
N LEU A 190 1.16 -12.95 3.90
CA LEU A 190 1.07 -12.09 5.08
C LEU A 190 -0.36 -12.02 5.62
N LEU A 191 -1.36 -11.94 4.75
CA LEU A 191 -2.76 -11.94 5.17
C LEU A 191 -3.14 -13.28 5.81
N ASP A 192 -2.69 -14.39 5.23
CA ASP A 192 -2.98 -15.73 5.72
C ASP A 192 -2.28 -16.03 7.06
N ASP A 193 -1.08 -15.46 7.31
CA ASP A 193 -0.37 -15.59 8.59
C ASP A 193 -0.94 -14.67 9.69
N ILE A 194 -1.43 -13.47 9.33
CA ILE A 194 -1.92 -12.50 10.33
C ILE A 194 -3.35 -12.80 10.78
N GLU A 195 -4.21 -13.32 9.91
CA GLU A 195 -5.62 -13.54 10.22
C GLU A 195 -5.84 -14.47 11.44
N PRO A 196 -5.15 -15.63 11.57
CA PRO A 196 -5.25 -16.47 12.76
C PRO A 196 -4.75 -15.77 14.03
N LYS A 197 -3.72 -14.92 13.95
CA LYS A 197 -3.16 -14.17 15.08
C LYS A 197 -4.13 -13.11 15.59
N ILE A 198 -4.83 -12.45 14.67
CA ILE A 198 -5.91 -11.51 15.00
C ILE A 198 -7.03 -12.25 15.71
N ARG A 199 -7.49 -13.39 15.15
CA ARG A 199 -8.54 -14.22 15.78
C ARG A 199 -8.14 -14.74 17.16
N GLU A 200 -6.91 -15.22 17.33
CA GLU A 200 -6.40 -15.66 18.64
C GLU A 200 -6.35 -14.51 19.67
N THR A 201 -5.92 -13.33 19.22
CA THR A 201 -5.89 -12.12 20.06
C THR A 201 -7.30 -11.73 20.49
N PHE A 202 -8.28 -11.85 19.58
CA PHE A 202 -9.69 -11.62 19.86
C PHE A 202 -10.27 -12.63 20.85
N ASP A 203 -10.07 -13.93 20.62
CA ASP A 203 -10.53 -15.02 21.51
C ASP A 203 -10.02 -14.86 22.94
N LYS A 204 -8.77 -14.38 23.10
CA LYS A 204 -8.22 -14.05 24.42
C LYS A 204 -9.04 -12.95 25.07
N ILE A 205 -9.28 -11.84 24.38
CA ILE A 205 -10.06 -10.70 24.91
C ILE A 205 -11.46 -11.15 25.32
N GLU A 206 -12.18 -11.87 24.45
CA GLU A 206 -13.53 -12.36 24.74
C GLU A 206 -13.56 -13.23 26.01
N LYS A 207 -12.58 -14.12 26.18
CA LYS A 207 -12.45 -14.96 27.38
C LYS A 207 -12.09 -14.17 28.63
N PHE A 208 -11.34 -13.07 28.51
CA PHE A 208 -11.00 -12.19 29.64
C PHE A 208 -12.18 -11.32 30.06
N GLU A 209 -12.98 -10.80 29.12
CA GLU A 209 -14.17 -10.01 29.42
C GLU A 209 -15.34 -10.84 29.96
N LYS A 210 -15.43 -12.12 29.57
CA LYS A 210 -16.41 -13.07 30.12
C LYS A 210 -15.97 -13.73 31.43
N LYS A 211 -14.84 -13.33 32.04
CA LYS A 211 -14.48 -13.84 33.37
C LYS A 211 -15.53 -13.36 34.36
N PRO A 212 -16.18 -14.27 35.10
CA PRO A 212 -17.18 -13.85 36.07
C PRO A 212 -16.51 -13.01 37.15
N GLU A 213 -17.08 -11.84 37.42
CA GLU A 213 -16.58 -10.96 38.46
C GLU A 213 -16.97 -11.53 39.81
N TYR A 214 -15.99 -11.83 40.65
CA TYR A 214 -16.25 -12.24 42.03
C TYR A 214 -16.20 -11.01 42.93
N LYS A 215 -17.35 -10.62 43.49
CA LYS A 215 -17.39 -9.58 44.51
C LYS A 215 -17.30 -10.22 45.89
N LYS A 216 -16.34 -9.77 46.70
CA LYS A 216 -16.27 -10.16 48.11
C LYS A 216 -17.40 -9.47 48.88
N VAL A 217 -18.27 -10.26 49.48
CA VAL A 217 -19.32 -9.80 50.40
C VAL A 217 -19.06 -10.48 51.74
N GLY A 218 -18.41 -9.75 52.66
CA GLY A 218 -17.94 -10.30 53.94
C GLY A 218 -16.83 -11.36 53.74
N ARG A 219 -17.00 -12.56 54.31
CA ARG A 219 -16.05 -13.69 54.16
C ARG A 219 -16.32 -14.58 52.94
N LYS A 220 -17.33 -14.29 52.13
CA LYS A 220 -17.70 -15.09 50.96
C LYS A 220 -17.44 -14.31 49.67
N SER A 221 -16.94 -15.00 48.66
CA SER A 221 -16.87 -14.50 47.29
C SER A 221 -18.16 -14.89 46.57
N VAL A 222 -18.87 -13.92 46.01
CA VAL A 222 -20.10 -14.16 45.23
C VAL A 222 -19.76 -13.96 43.75
N LEU A 223 -20.11 -14.96 42.94
CA LEU A 223 -20.09 -14.88 41.49
C LEU A 223 -21.13 -13.86 41.02
N ILE A 224 -20.70 -12.78 40.38
CA ILE A 224 -21.58 -11.88 39.66
C ILE A 224 -21.54 -12.33 38.19
N MET A 225 -22.69 -12.81 37.71
CA MET A 225 -22.90 -13.13 36.29
C MET A 225 -23.56 -11.95 35.60
#